data_AF-A0A3A0A096-F1
#
_entry.id   AF-A0A3A0A096-F1
#
_cell.length_a   1.000
_cell.length_b   1.000
_cell.length_c   1.000
_cell.angle_alpha   90.00
_cell.angle_beta   90.00
_cell.angle_gamma   90.00
#
_symmetry.space_group_name_H-M   'P 1'
#
loop_
_entity.id
_entity.type
_entity.pdbx_description
1 polymer ?
#
loop_
_entity_poly.entity_id
_entity_poly.type
_entity_poly.pdbx_seq_one_letter_code
_entity_poly.pdbx_strand_id
1 'polypeptide(L)'
;MSVLVWIEQANGKPAATSWEVLGKGRELAAALGVPLAAVVMGETTEQTAGEAGTLGAQTVYTLTGPLFAQYRLSAYAAGLKQAVGAASAS
;
A
#
# COMPACT_ATOMS: atom_id res chain seq x y z
N MET A 1 13.61 -0.92 -7.73
CA MET A 1 13.11 -2.26 -7.33
C MET A 1 12.79 -2.21 -5.84
N SER A 2 11.59 -2.59 -5.42
CA SER A 2 11.12 -2.51 -4.02
C SER A 2 10.26 -3.72 -3.63
N VAL A 3 10.12 -3.98 -2.33
CA VAL A 3 9.02 -4.82 -1.82
C VAL A 3 7.79 -3.94 -1.66
N LEU A 4 6.71 -4.25 -2.39
CA LEU A 4 5.45 -3.49 -2.32
C LEU A 4 4.43 -4.24 -1.48
N VAL A 5 3.90 -3.60 -0.44
CA VAL A 5 2.81 -4.12 0.39
C VAL A 5 1.52 -3.35 0.11
N TRP A 6 0.44 -4.06 -0.19
CA TRP A 6 -0.88 -3.44 -0.26
C TRP A 6 -1.51 -3.38 1.15
N ILE A 7 -1.85 -2.17 1.57
CA ILE A 7 -2.57 -1.91 2.81
C ILE A 7 -4.07 -1.90 2.49
N GLU A 8 -4.74 -2.98 2.85
CA GLU A 8 -6.20 -3.05 2.78
C GLU A 8 -6.81 -2.07 3.78
N GLN A 9 -7.81 -1.32 3.33
CA GLN A 9 -8.58 -0.39 4.17
C GLN A 9 -10.03 -0.29 3.70
N ALA A 10 -10.91 0.13 4.61
CA ALA A 10 -12.28 0.50 4.32
C ALA A 10 -12.64 1.78 5.10
N ASN A 11 -13.25 2.76 4.42
CA ASN A 11 -13.65 4.04 5.01
C ASN A 11 -12.51 4.77 5.76
N GLY A 12 -11.31 4.79 5.19
CA GLY A 12 -10.12 5.42 5.80
C GLY A 12 -9.50 4.60 6.94
N LYS A 13 -10.00 3.39 7.22
CA LYS A 13 -9.54 2.54 8.31
C LYS A 13 -8.83 1.30 7.77
N PRO A 14 -7.53 1.13 8.07
CA PRO A 14 -6.78 -0.04 7.64
C PRO A 14 -7.23 -1.31 8.37
N ALA A 15 -7.19 -2.44 7.66
CA ALA A 15 -7.29 -3.75 8.30
C ALA A 15 -6.06 -3.97 9.19
N ALA A 16 -6.27 -4.46 10.42
CA ALA A 16 -5.17 -4.67 11.37
C ALA A 16 -4.09 -5.62 10.83
N THR A 17 -4.49 -6.63 10.06
CA THR A 17 -3.60 -7.58 9.38
C THR A 17 -2.64 -6.89 8.40
N SER A 18 -3.02 -5.76 7.80
CA SER A 18 -2.14 -5.00 6.90
C SER A 18 -0.84 -4.55 7.58
N TRP A 19 -0.86 -4.29 8.89
CA TRP A 19 0.33 -3.90 9.64
C TRP A 19 1.28 -5.06 9.92
N GLU A 20 0.75 -6.26 10.13
CA GLU A 20 1.55 -7.47 10.25
C GLU A 20 2.24 -7.78 8.92
N VAL A 21 1.52 -7.66 7.80
CA VAL A 21 2.07 -7.85 6.45
C VAL A 21 3.13 -6.79 6.15
N LEU A 22 2.90 -5.52 6.52
CA LEU A 22 3.90 -4.46 6.36
C LEU A 22 5.16 -4.75 7.18
N GLY A 23 5.00 -5.24 8.42
CA GLY A 23 6.11 -5.68 9.27
C GLY A 23 6.94 -6.80 8.63
N LYS A 24 6.27 -7.81 8.04
CA LYS A 24 6.95 -8.89 7.29
C LYS A 24 7.55 -8.43 5.98
N GLY A 25 6.90 -7.49 5.29
CA GLY A 25 7.45 -6.83 4.12
C GLY A 25 8.75 -6.10 4.44
N ARG A 26 8.84 -5.45 5.61
CA ARG A 26 10.06 -4.79 6.08
C ARG A 26 11.20 -5.78 6.33
N GLU A 27 10.93 -6.91 6.97
CA GLU A 27 11.92 -7.98 7.16
C GLU A 27 12.45 -8.48 5.81
N LEU A 28 11.55 -8.71 4.84
CA LEU A 28 11.91 -9.16 3.50
C LEU A 28 12.71 -8.10 2.72
N ALA A 29 12.28 -6.84 2.76
CA ALA A 29 12.95 -5.72 2.10
C ALA A 29 14.39 -5.57 2.61
N ALA A 30 14.58 -5.66 3.93
CA ALA A 30 15.90 -5.64 4.56
C ALA A 30 16.77 -6.82 4.12
N ALA A 31 16.23 -8.04 4.08
CA ALA A 31 16.95 -9.23 3.63
C ALA A 31 17.39 -9.15 2.16
N LEU A 32 16.59 -8.47 1.31
CA LEU A 32 16.88 -8.28 -0.11
C LEU A 32 17.71 -7.01 -0.39
N GLY A 33 17.94 -6.14 0.60
CA GLY A 33 18.66 -4.88 0.41
C GLY A 33 17.91 -3.86 -0.47
N VAL A 34 16.57 -3.92 -0.51
CA VAL A 34 15.71 -3.03 -1.33
C VAL A 34 14.78 -2.21 -0.43
N PRO A 35 14.25 -1.06 -0.88
CA PRO A 35 13.28 -0.29 -0.13
C PRO A 35 11.94 -1.03 0.04
N LEU A 36 11.25 -0.72 1.13
CA LEU A 36 9.86 -1.06 1.38
C LEU A 36 8.95 0.07 0.88
N ALA A 37 8.01 -0.29 0.02
CA ALA A 37 6.93 0.58 -0.41
C ALA A 37 5.57 0.04 0.05
N ALA A 38 4.60 0.93 0.16
CA ALA A 38 3.21 0.58 0.42
C ALA A 38 2.28 1.16 -0.64
N VAL A 39 1.14 0.54 -0.85
CA VAL A 39 0.03 1.12 -1.63
C VAL A 39 -1.25 1.11 -0.80
N VAL A 40 -1.99 2.21 -0.85
CA VAL A 40 -3.29 2.38 -0.20
C VAL A 40 -4.32 2.80 -1.26
N MET A 41 -5.48 2.13 -1.27
CA MET A 41 -6.60 2.47 -2.16
C MET A 41 -7.84 2.71 -1.32
N GLY A 42 -8.55 3.82 -1.55
CA GLY A 42 -9.75 4.17 -0.80
C GLY A 42 -10.35 5.49 -1.25
N GLU A 43 -11.54 5.83 -0.76
CA GLU A 43 -12.10 7.18 -0.96
C GLU A 43 -11.23 8.25 -0.29
N THR A 44 -10.73 7.95 0.91
CA THR A 44 -9.70 8.69 1.64
C THR A 44 -8.55 7.76 1.99
N THR A 45 -7.32 8.27 1.99
CA THR A 45 -6.12 7.42 2.18
C THR A 45 -5.06 8.05 3.08
N GLU A 46 -5.19 9.33 3.38
CA GLU A 46 -4.18 10.18 4.01
C GLU A 46 -3.75 9.64 5.36
N GLN A 47 -4.71 9.28 6.21
CA GLN A 47 -4.44 8.70 7.53
C GLN A 47 -3.68 7.37 7.41
N THR A 48 -4.23 6.43 6.63
CA THR A 48 -3.62 5.11 6.44
C THR A 48 -2.24 5.20 5.81
N ALA A 49 -2.04 6.12 4.87
CA ALA A 49 -0.76 6.34 4.22
C ALA A 49 0.27 6.93 5.21
N GLY A 50 -0.15 7.87 6.06
CA GLY A 50 0.66 8.39 7.14
C GLY A 50 1.11 7.30 8.11
N GLU A 51 0.18 6.45 8.56
CA GLU A 51 0.48 5.30 9.43
C GLU A 51 1.45 4.31 8.76
N ALA A 52 1.28 3.99 7.47
CA ALA A 52 2.22 3.14 6.74
C ALA A 52 3.63 3.75 6.68
N GLY A 53 3.73 5.07 6.50
CA GLY A 53 5.00 5.80 6.50
C GLY A 53 5.70 5.74 7.85
N THR A 54 5.00 5.96 8.96
CA THR A 54 5.59 5.86 10.32
C THR A 54 6.04 4.44 10.66
N LEU A 55 5.38 3.44 10.09
CA LEU A 55 5.73 2.02 10.24
C LEU A 55 6.87 1.57 9.32
N GLY A 56 7.42 2.47 8.50
CA GLY A 56 8.68 2.27 7.78
C GLY A 56 8.54 2.00 6.29
N ALA A 57 7.40 2.26 5.66
CA ALA A 57 7.34 2.36 4.20
C ALA A 57 8.02 3.67 3.75
N GLN A 58 9.08 3.58 2.92
CA GLN A 58 9.79 4.77 2.43
C GLN A 58 8.97 5.54 1.39
N THR A 59 8.12 4.84 0.65
CA THR A 59 7.21 5.42 -0.34
C THR A 59 5.84 4.81 -0.15
N VAL A 60 4.81 5.65 -0.11
CA VAL A 60 3.42 5.21 -0.01
C VAL A 60 2.66 5.76 -1.20
N TYR A 61 2.23 4.87 -2.09
CA TYR A 61 1.38 5.21 -3.23
C TYR A 61 -0.08 5.26 -2.79
N THR A 62 -0.81 6.27 -3.23
CA THR A 62 -2.24 6.41 -2.96
C THR A 62 -3.02 6.39 -4.27
N LEU A 63 -4.12 5.64 -4.30
CA LEU A 63 -5.15 5.81 -5.31
C LEU A 63 -6.44 6.19 -4.60
N THR A 64 -6.87 7.43 -4.81
CA THR A 64 -8.05 8.01 -4.18
C THR A 64 -9.18 8.23 -5.18
N GLY A 65 -10.41 7.99 -4.73
CA GLY A 65 -11.59 8.33 -5.50
C GLY A 65 -12.81 7.47 -5.15
N PRO A 66 -14.01 7.88 -5.62
CA PRO A 66 -15.26 7.21 -5.28
C PRO A 66 -15.34 5.76 -5.78
N LEU A 67 -14.56 5.41 -6.81
CA LEU A 67 -14.44 4.03 -7.29
C LEU A 67 -13.78 3.07 -6.29
N PHE A 68 -13.05 3.60 -5.31
CA PHE A 68 -12.39 2.85 -4.24
C PHE A 68 -13.12 2.97 -2.89
N ALA A 69 -14.31 3.59 -2.84
CA ALA A 69 -15.10 3.69 -1.60
C ALA A 69 -15.53 2.31 -1.06
N GLN A 70 -15.69 1.34 -1.97
CA GLN A 70 -15.92 -0.05 -1.61
C GLN A 70 -15.02 -0.95 -2.45
N TYR A 71 -14.69 -2.13 -1.90
CA TYR A 71 -13.95 -3.12 -2.65
C TYR A 71 -14.69 -3.51 -3.94
N ARG A 72 -13.97 -3.40 -5.06
CA ARG A 72 -14.42 -3.79 -6.40
C ARG A 72 -13.21 -4.42 -7.10
N LEU A 73 -13.28 -5.73 -7.34
CA LEU A 73 -12.16 -6.51 -7.86
C LEU A 73 -11.50 -5.87 -9.10
N SER A 74 -12.29 -5.43 -10.08
CA SER A 74 -11.76 -4.83 -11.32
C SER A 74 -11.02 -3.51 -11.07
N ALA A 75 -11.57 -2.63 -10.24
CA ALA A 75 -10.95 -1.35 -9.90
C ALA A 75 -9.66 -1.56 -9.10
N TYR A 76 -9.68 -2.44 -8.10
CA TYR A 76 -8.53 -2.73 -7.24
C TYR A 76 -7.42 -3.45 -8.00
N ALA A 77 -7.76 -4.40 -8.88
CA ALA A 77 -6.78 -5.07 -9.73
C ALA A 77 -6.10 -4.07 -10.68
N ALA A 78 -6.86 -3.16 -11.29
CA ALA A 78 -6.30 -2.10 -12.13
C ALA A 78 -5.43 -1.13 -11.31
N GLY A 79 -5.84 -0.76 -10.11
CA GLY A 79 -5.07 0.09 -9.20
C GLY A 79 -3.76 -0.56 -8.74
N LEU A 80 -3.80 -1.83 -8.34
CA LEU A 80 -2.60 -2.59 -7.99
C LEU A 80 -1.63 -2.70 -9.17
N LYS A 81 -2.13 -2.93 -10.38
CA LYS A 81 -1.27 -2.96 -11.58
C LYS A 81 -0.54 -1.63 -11.79
N GLN A 82 -1.20 -0.49 -11.56
CA GLN A 82 -0.56 0.82 -11.63
C GLN A 82 0.49 0.98 -10.53
N ALA A 83 0.18 0.59 -9.29
CA ALA A 83 1.10 0.68 -8.16
C ALA A 83 2.35 -0.19 -8.35
N VAL A 84 2.20 -1.42 -8.86
CA VAL A 84 3.34 -2.29 -9.21
C VAL A 84 4.23 -1.63 -10.27
N GLY A 85 3.62 -1.01 -11.30
CA GLY A 85 4.36 -0.26 -12.31
C GLY A 85 5.16 0.90 -11.71
N ALA A 86 4.54 1.70 -10.85
CA ALA A 86 5.19 2.83 -10.18
C ALA A 86 6.34 2.38 -9.25
N ALA A 87 6.12 1.31 -8.47
CA ALA A 87 7.10 0.75 -7.54
C ALA A 87 8.29 0.06 -8.23
N SER A 88 8.12 -0.36 -9.49
CA SER A 88 9.20 -0.94 -10.31
C SER A 88 10.07 0.12 -10.96
N ALA A 89 9.54 1.33 -11.16
CA ALA A 89 10.23 2.45 -11.81
C ALA A 89 11.06 3.32 -10.83
N SER A 90 10.98 3.03 -9.53
CA SER A 90 11.72 3.68 -8.44
C SER A 90 12.77 2.74 -7.86
#